data_AF-A0A4S4NHV7-F1
#
_entry.id   AF-A0A4S4NHV7-F1
#
_cell.length_a   1.000
_cell.length_b   1.000
_cell.length_c   1.000
_cell.angle_alpha   90.00
_cell.angle_beta   90.00
_cell.angle_gamma   90.00
#
_symmetry.space_group_name_H-M   'P 1'
#
loop_
_entity.id
_entity.type
_entity.pdbx_description
1 polymer ?
#
loop_
_entity_poly.entity_id
_entity_poly.type
_entity_poly.pdbx_seq_one_letter_code
_entity_poly.pdbx_strand_id
1 'polypeptide(L)'
;MRKLLVFLTLALLVACNTYQPLALPEPEEAPWKSRVIPPSPQPQDGDPVAGLDYLIHGDYIGSGIPLEIMRKQSDKMPHLDSLYPRNALNEGIPYYMTAFIAPNGAETVNGNCFTCHAGRVDGQLVLGLGNSFAEWEKSMVPMGTMMRLGMAVKYKKEDPETVAFEDFGKYFKEMAPTVKVTQPGANPAFRLAEACMMHRNPEDLTYVEEPLYDMWNYNIGTDTPPLWHVGKKNSLYYTGTGRGSMPKLLLQASVLGVPDSSHTRRSVEAFRDVYAYLSQLEPPAYPQAIDEPLARRGEAIFNDNCSGCHGTYGAEETYPNKVINVDVVKTDRLYADYIQQSAIVDWYNSSWFATSEPKSSFEPVHGYVAPPLDGIWATAPYLHNGSVPTVYELLNSAARPARWTRDGRSTSYDHRKLGWQYDPAPKNQKWTFDTSVPGYGNGGHTFGDKLSEDERWAVVEYLKTL
;
A
#
# COMPACT_ATOMS: atom_id res chain seq x y z
N MET A 1 -40.19 10.84 23.75
CA MET A 1 -40.02 11.55 22.47
C MET A 1 -39.04 12.73 22.56
N ARG A 2 -39.20 13.70 23.47
CA ARG A 2 -38.33 14.89 23.55
C ARG A 2 -36.84 14.61 23.84
N LYS A 3 -36.53 13.63 24.70
CA LYS A 3 -35.14 13.18 24.96
C LYS A 3 -34.51 12.41 23.78
N LEU A 4 -35.33 11.70 23.01
CA LEU A 4 -34.89 10.95 21.81
C LEU A 4 -34.59 11.91 20.65
N LEU A 5 -35.37 12.98 20.51
CA LEU A 5 -35.14 14.03 19.53
C LEU A 5 -33.83 14.77 19.82
N VAL A 6 -33.57 15.16 21.07
CA VAL A 6 -32.33 15.84 21.48
C VAL A 6 -31.10 14.95 21.26
N PHE A 7 -31.19 13.65 21.57
CA PHE A 7 -30.10 12.70 21.28
C PHE A 7 -29.84 12.55 19.78
N LEU A 8 -30.89 12.46 18.94
CA LEU A 8 -30.72 12.44 17.49
C LEU A 8 -30.09 13.73 16.96
N THR A 9 -30.49 14.89 17.51
CA THR A 9 -29.98 16.19 17.05
C THR A 9 -28.52 16.39 17.46
N LEU A 10 -28.13 15.97 18.68
CA LEU A 10 -26.72 15.95 19.11
C LEU A 10 -25.88 14.96 18.30
N ALA A 11 -26.41 13.77 18.01
CA ALA A 11 -25.71 12.78 17.19
C ALA A 11 -25.51 13.25 15.74
N LEU A 12 -26.49 13.95 15.16
CA LEU A 12 -26.38 14.60 13.85
C LEU A 12 -25.34 15.73 13.86
N LEU A 13 -25.30 16.56 14.90
CA LEU A 13 -24.31 17.64 15.02
C LEU A 13 -22.89 17.11 15.23
N VAL A 14 -22.71 16.03 15.99
CA VAL A 14 -21.40 15.36 16.16
C VAL A 14 -20.95 14.68 14.87
N ALA A 15 -21.85 14.02 14.14
CA ALA A 15 -21.52 13.42 12.84
C ALA A 15 -21.09 14.48 11.81
N CYS A 16 -21.78 15.64 11.76
CA CYS A 16 -21.45 16.73 10.85
C CYS A 16 -20.09 17.40 11.13
N ASN A 17 -19.54 17.34 12.35
CA ASN A 17 -18.23 17.91 12.67
C ASN A 17 -17.05 16.94 12.47
N THR A 18 -17.30 15.66 12.19
CA THR A 18 -16.22 14.67 11.99
C THR A 18 -15.77 14.54 10.53
N TYR A 19 -16.63 14.90 9.58
CA TYR A 19 -16.32 14.98 8.16
C TYR A 19 -16.10 16.45 7.79
N GLN A 20 -14.85 16.86 7.60
CA GLN A 20 -14.58 18.13 6.92
C GLN A 20 -14.82 17.94 5.43
N PRO A 21 -15.71 18.71 4.77
CA PRO A 21 -15.87 18.62 3.33
C PRO A 21 -14.52 18.93 2.69
N LEU A 22 -13.99 18.01 1.89
CA LEU A 22 -12.81 18.28 1.07
C LEU A 22 -13.12 19.53 0.25
N ALA A 23 -12.27 20.56 0.39
CA ALA A 23 -12.41 21.73 -0.45
C ALA A 23 -12.30 21.27 -1.90
N LEU A 24 -13.13 21.84 -2.78
CA LEU A 24 -12.85 21.70 -4.20
C LEU A 24 -11.45 22.26 -4.42
N PRO A 25 -10.54 21.50 -5.06
CA PRO A 25 -9.19 22.00 -5.29
C PRO A 25 -9.28 23.33 -6.03
N GLU A 26 -8.43 24.27 -5.64
CA GLU A 26 -8.39 25.54 -6.35
C GLU A 26 -8.12 25.26 -7.84
N PRO A 27 -8.86 25.89 -8.76
CA PRO A 27 -8.64 25.68 -10.17
C PRO A 27 -7.20 26.05 -10.50
N GLU A 28 -6.41 25.08 -10.96
CA GLU A 28 -5.03 25.32 -11.34
C GLU A 28 -4.95 26.41 -12.41
N GLU A 29 -3.91 27.26 -12.35
CA GLU A 29 -3.72 28.41 -13.24
C GLU A 29 -3.73 28.04 -14.74
N ALA A 30 -3.36 26.81 -15.09
CA ALA A 30 -3.41 26.29 -16.45
C ALA A 30 -3.94 24.84 -16.50
N PRO A 31 -4.88 24.52 -17.42
CA PRO A 31 -5.37 23.16 -17.57
C PRO A 31 -4.26 22.24 -18.08
N TRP A 32 -3.95 21.17 -17.34
CA TRP A 32 -2.97 20.15 -17.73
C TRP A 32 -3.64 18.78 -17.84
N LYS A 33 -3.12 17.94 -18.73
CA LYS A 33 -3.64 16.57 -18.94
C LYS A 33 -2.78 15.49 -18.29
N SER A 34 -1.47 15.62 -18.45
CA SER A 34 -0.48 14.74 -17.85
C SER A 34 0.79 15.52 -17.49
N ARG A 35 1.51 15.09 -16.46
CA ARG A 35 2.82 15.61 -16.07
C ARG A 35 3.83 14.46 -16.01
N VAL A 36 5.03 14.70 -16.52
CA VAL A 36 6.16 13.77 -16.33
C VAL A 36 6.83 14.11 -15.01
N ILE A 37 7.05 13.10 -14.18
CA ILE A 37 7.79 13.22 -12.95
C ILE A 37 9.28 13.11 -13.29
N PRO A 38 10.11 14.13 -13.00
CA PRO A 38 11.54 14.05 -13.24
C PRO A 38 12.19 13.04 -12.28
N PRO A 39 13.26 12.35 -12.72
CA PRO A 39 14.04 11.50 -11.82
C PRO A 39 14.76 12.36 -10.77
N SER A 40 14.97 11.78 -9.59
CA SER A 40 15.89 12.29 -8.56
C SER A 40 17.12 11.38 -8.46
N PRO A 41 18.29 11.90 -8.05
CA PRO A 41 19.46 11.06 -7.79
C PRO A 41 19.14 9.95 -6.78
N GLN A 42 19.49 8.71 -7.13
CA GLN A 42 19.34 7.53 -6.26
C GLN A 42 20.71 6.89 -6.02
N PRO A 43 20.90 6.21 -4.88
CA PRO A 43 22.11 5.43 -4.66
C PRO A 43 22.25 4.34 -5.72
N GLN A 44 23.49 4.12 -6.16
CA GLN A 44 23.83 3.14 -7.21
C GLN A 44 24.76 2.03 -6.68
N ASP A 45 25.16 2.12 -5.42
CA ASP A 45 26.16 1.31 -4.74
C ASP A 45 25.56 0.39 -3.67
N GLY A 46 24.24 0.20 -3.69
CA GLY A 46 23.56 -0.70 -2.75
C GLY A 46 23.75 -2.18 -3.09
N ASP A 47 23.76 -3.04 -2.06
CA ASP A 47 23.85 -4.50 -2.20
C ASP A 47 22.45 -5.13 -2.12
N PRO A 48 21.89 -5.69 -3.22
CA PRO A 48 20.55 -6.27 -3.20
C PRO A 48 20.42 -7.50 -2.28
N VAL A 49 21.50 -8.25 -2.03
CA VAL A 49 21.47 -9.41 -1.12
C VAL A 49 21.35 -8.92 0.32
N ALA A 50 22.17 -7.94 0.71
CA ALA A 50 22.06 -7.29 2.02
C ALA A 50 20.72 -6.57 2.20
N GLY A 51 20.17 -6.03 1.12
CA GLY A 51 18.86 -5.38 1.12
C GLY A 51 17.72 -6.33 1.47
N LEU A 52 17.66 -7.49 0.82
CA LEU A 52 16.68 -8.52 1.18
C LEU A 52 16.89 -9.00 2.61
N ASP A 53 18.14 -9.25 3.03
CA ASP A 53 18.46 -9.69 4.40
C ASP A 53 17.95 -8.68 5.44
N TYR A 54 18.25 -7.39 5.27
CA TYR A 54 17.78 -6.35 6.19
C TYR A 54 16.25 -6.21 6.19
N LEU A 55 15.60 -6.40 5.04
CA LEU A 55 14.13 -6.36 4.95
C LEU A 55 13.46 -7.47 5.78
N ILE A 56 14.06 -8.66 5.84
CA ILE A 56 13.48 -9.84 6.51
C ILE A 56 14.05 -10.14 7.90
N HIS A 57 15.18 -9.52 8.27
CA HIS A 57 15.89 -9.73 9.54
C HIS A 57 16.24 -8.45 10.30
N GLY A 58 16.14 -7.28 9.67
CA GLY A 58 16.54 -5.99 10.23
C GLY A 58 15.52 -5.36 11.18
N ASP A 59 16.01 -4.38 11.95
CA ASP A 59 15.31 -3.71 13.05
C ASP A 59 14.69 -2.37 12.64
N TYR A 60 14.33 -2.17 11.37
CA TYR A 60 13.96 -0.85 10.86
C TYR A 60 12.65 -0.29 11.41
N ILE A 61 11.82 -1.10 12.07
CA ILE A 61 10.68 -0.63 12.86
C ILE A 61 11.10 -0.26 14.30
N GLY A 62 12.22 -0.77 14.82
CA GLY A 62 12.85 -0.34 16.08
C GLY A 62 12.21 -0.86 17.38
N SER A 63 10.89 -1.03 17.42
CA SER A 63 10.16 -1.56 18.58
C SER A 63 9.11 -2.58 18.13
N GLY A 64 8.51 -3.29 19.08
CA GLY A 64 7.53 -4.34 18.76
C GLY A 64 7.08 -5.12 19.98
N ILE A 65 6.44 -6.26 19.74
CA ILE A 65 6.03 -7.16 20.83
C ILE A 65 7.18 -8.09 21.21
N PRO A 66 7.21 -8.62 22.45
CA PRO A 66 8.17 -9.66 22.83
C PRO A 66 8.04 -10.90 21.96
N LEU A 67 9.18 -11.38 21.42
CA LEU A 67 9.22 -12.48 20.44
C LEU A 67 8.55 -13.77 20.96
N GLU A 68 8.69 -14.07 22.25
CA GLU A 68 8.08 -15.25 22.86
C GLU A 68 6.54 -15.26 22.76
N ILE A 69 5.89 -14.09 22.74
CA ILE A 69 4.43 -13.99 22.55
C ILE A 69 4.08 -14.41 21.12
N MET A 70 4.86 -13.95 20.14
CA MET A 70 4.63 -14.28 18.74
C MET A 70 4.91 -15.75 18.44
N ARG A 71 5.96 -16.35 18.98
CA ARG A 71 6.23 -17.80 18.82
C ARG A 71 5.04 -18.64 19.28
N LYS A 72 4.51 -18.35 20.47
CA LYS A 72 3.32 -19.03 21.02
C LYS A 72 2.05 -18.83 20.17
N GLN A 73 1.93 -17.70 19.47
CA GLN A 73 0.83 -17.46 18.54
C GLN A 73 1.05 -18.20 17.21
N SER A 74 2.29 -18.22 16.72
CA SER A 74 2.71 -18.85 15.46
C SER A 74 2.50 -20.35 15.47
N ASP A 75 2.67 -21.01 16.62
CA ASP A 75 2.33 -22.44 16.83
C ASP A 75 0.87 -22.79 16.47
N LYS A 76 -0.01 -21.78 16.41
CA LYS A 76 -1.44 -21.93 16.11
C LYS A 76 -1.80 -21.45 14.71
N MET A 77 -0.85 -20.88 13.96
CA MET A 77 -1.07 -20.36 12.62
C MET A 77 -0.80 -21.46 11.59
N PRO A 78 -1.73 -21.72 10.66
CA PRO A 78 -1.44 -22.58 9.52
C PRO A 78 -0.53 -21.82 8.54
N HIS A 79 0.39 -22.54 7.88
CA HIS A 79 1.18 -22.01 6.76
C HIS A 79 2.00 -20.76 7.08
N LEU A 80 3.02 -20.91 7.96
CA LEU A 80 4.07 -19.89 8.21
C LEU A 80 5.02 -19.70 7.01
N ASP A 81 4.55 -20.02 5.79
CA ASP A 81 5.30 -20.13 4.55
C ASP A 81 6.49 -19.19 4.50
N SER A 82 7.68 -19.74 4.24
CA SER A 82 8.86 -18.93 4.04
C SER A 82 9.38 -19.14 2.63
N LEU A 83 9.39 -18.08 1.85
CA LEU A 83 9.99 -18.09 0.50
C LEU A 83 11.53 -18.04 0.56
N TYR A 84 12.11 -17.72 1.73
CA TYR A 84 13.55 -17.52 1.91
C TYR A 84 14.05 -18.22 3.17
N PRO A 85 15.36 -18.49 3.27
CA PRO A 85 15.97 -18.89 4.53
C PRO A 85 15.76 -17.82 5.61
N ARG A 86 15.30 -18.24 6.79
CA ARG A 86 15.16 -17.38 7.97
C ARG A 86 16.29 -17.67 8.93
N ASN A 87 16.88 -16.64 9.53
CA ASN A 87 17.86 -16.84 10.59
C ASN A 87 17.22 -17.44 11.86
N ALA A 88 18.03 -17.92 12.80
CA ALA A 88 17.54 -18.61 14.00
C ALA A 88 16.56 -17.78 14.86
N LEU A 89 16.68 -16.45 14.86
CA LEU A 89 15.77 -15.57 15.59
C LEU A 89 14.39 -15.50 14.91
N ASN A 90 14.38 -15.60 13.58
CA ASN A 90 13.22 -15.46 12.70
C ASN A 90 12.62 -16.79 12.25
N GLU A 91 13.11 -17.92 12.75
CA GLU A 91 12.53 -19.23 12.50
C GLU A 91 11.23 -19.41 13.27
N GLY A 92 10.21 -20.00 12.61
CA GLY A 92 8.93 -20.31 13.24
C GLY A 92 7.99 -19.11 13.47
N ILE A 93 8.24 -17.97 12.81
CA ILE A 93 7.32 -16.82 12.78
C ILE A 93 6.88 -16.52 11.33
N PRO A 94 5.76 -15.80 11.11
CA PRO A 94 5.27 -15.52 9.76
C PRO A 94 6.25 -14.68 8.92
N TYR A 95 6.31 -14.93 7.61
CA TYR A 95 7.21 -14.20 6.68
C TYR A 95 7.03 -12.68 6.70
N TYR A 96 5.82 -12.22 7.00
CA TYR A 96 5.46 -10.80 7.08
C TYR A 96 5.84 -10.14 8.41
N MET A 97 6.53 -10.87 9.28
CA MET A 97 7.11 -10.34 10.51
C MET A 97 8.63 -10.46 10.47
N THR A 98 9.29 -9.61 11.26
CA THR A 98 10.73 -9.64 11.47
C THR A 98 11.01 -9.58 12.95
N ALA A 99 11.76 -10.57 13.45
CA ALA A 99 12.31 -10.59 14.79
C ALA A 99 13.73 -10.03 14.80
N PHE A 100 14.04 -9.21 15.80
CA PHE A 100 15.31 -8.52 15.97
C PHE A 100 15.61 -8.34 17.47
N ILE A 101 16.85 -7.99 17.78
CA ILE A 101 17.26 -7.64 19.14
C ILE A 101 17.15 -6.13 19.29
N ALA A 102 16.27 -5.65 20.15
CA ALA A 102 16.14 -4.23 20.44
C ALA A 102 17.43 -3.69 21.11
N PRO A 103 17.71 -2.37 21.07
CA PRO A 103 18.95 -1.81 21.64
C PRO A 103 19.19 -2.13 23.12
N ASN A 104 18.12 -2.42 23.87
CA ASN A 104 18.17 -2.82 25.28
C ASN A 104 18.36 -4.35 25.50
N GLY A 105 18.54 -5.13 24.43
CA GLY A 105 18.77 -6.57 24.46
C GLY A 105 17.51 -7.44 24.37
N ALA A 106 16.30 -6.86 24.32
CA ALA A 106 15.06 -7.64 24.25
C ALA A 106 14.85 -8.29 22.87
N GLU A 107 14.51 -9.58 22.84
CA GLU A 107 14.04 -10.25 21.62
C GLU A 107 12.64 -9.74 21.25
N THR A 108 12.57 -9.01 20.15
CA THR A 108 11.41 -8.24 19.73
C THR A 108 10.97 -8.66 18.35
N VAL A 109 9.68 -8.54 18.04
CA VAL A 109 9.13 -8.81 16.71
C VAL A 109 8.09 -7.78 16.32
N ASN A 110 8.10 -7.40 15.05
CA ASN A 110 7.09 -6.53 14.46
C ASN A 110 6.79 -6.95 13.02
N GLY A 111 5.73 -6.40 12.43
CA GLY A 111 5.44 -6.55 11.01
C GLY A 111 6.52 -5.92 10.14
N ASN A 112 6.76 -6.50 8.98
CA ASN A 112 7.64 -5.96 7.94
C ASN A 112 6.83 -5.55 6.70
N CYS A 113 7.50 -5.11 5.64
CA CYS A 113 6.86 -4.62 4.41
C CYS A 113 5.92 -5.65 3.77
N PHE A 114 6.19 -6.95 3.95
CA PHE A 114 5.41 -8.05 3.38
C PHE A 114 4.07 -8.30 4.09
N THR A 115 3.76 -7.57 5.15
CA THR A 115 2.39 -7.49 5.70
C THR A 115 1.41 -7.00 4.63
N CYS A 116 1.86 -6.07 3.78
CA CYS A 116 1.09 -5.47 2.71
C CYS A 116 1.59 -5.88 1.32
N HIS A 117 2.90 -5.96 1.15
CA HIS A 117 3.57 -6.14 -0.15
C HIS A 117 4.00 -7.59 -0.43
N ALA A 118 3.29 -8.57 0.12
CA ALA A 118 3.36 -9.94 -0.38
C ALA A 118 1.97 -10.56 -0.36
N GLY A 119 1.56 -11.08 -1.51
CA GLY A 119 0.22 -11.58 -1.77
C GLY A 119 0.28 -12.96 -2.40
N ARG A 120 -0.89 -13.57 -2.58
CA ARG A 120 -1.00 -14.85 -3.29
C ARG A 120 -1.74 -14.71 -4.59
N VAL A 121 -1.24 -15.37 -5.62
CA VAL A 121 -1.91 -15.56 -6.91
C VAL A 121 -1.66 -16.99 -7.37
N ASP A 122 -2.67 -17.62 -7.93
CA ASP A 122 -2.61 -19.02 -8.40
C ASP A 122 -2.07 -20.00 -7.33
N GLY A 123 -2.48 -19.79 -6.06
CA GLY A 123 -2.02 -20.60 -4.92
C GLY A 123 -0.61 -20.28 -4.41
N GLN A 124 0.19 -19.52 -5.14
CA GLN A 124 1.59 -19.23 -4.80
C GLN A 124 1.71 -17.91 -4.03
N LEU A 125 2.57 -17.88 -3.01
CA LEU A 125 2.98 -16.65 -2.35
C LEU A 125 4.04 -15.96 -3.22
N VAL A 126 3.87 -14.67 -3.45
CA VAL A 126 4.76 -13.85 -4.29
C VAL A 126 5.20 -12.63 -3.48
N LEU A 127 6.51 -12.47 -3.30
CA LEU A 127 7.05 -11.24 -2.71
C LEU A 127 6.93 -10.08 -3.67
N GLY A 128 6.64 -8.90 -3.13
CA GLY A 128 6.39 -7.70 -3.91
C GLY A 128 4.98 -7.61 -4.46
N LEU A 129 4.18 -8.68 -4.46
CA LEU A 129 2.78 -8.61 -4.87
C LEU A 129 1.92 -7.99 -3.76
N GLY A 130 1.02 -7.07 -4.10
CA GLY A 130 0.05 -6.53 -3.16
C GLY A 130 -0.88 -7.60 -2.56
N ASN A 131 -1.11 -7.55 -1.25
CA ASN A 131 -1.99 -8.50 -0.57
C ASN A 131 -3.48 -8.15 -0.76
N SER A 132 -4.08 -8.58 -1.86
CA SER A 132 -5.51 -8.38 -2.12
C SER A 132 -6.44 -9.24 -1.26
N PHE A 133 -5.89 -10.05 -0.35
CA PHE A 133 -6.62 -10.84 0.65
C PHE A 133 -6.46 -10.29 2.07
N ALA A 134 -5.85 -9.11 2.23
CA ALA A 134 -5.73 -8.49 3.54
C ALA A 134 -7.12 -8.10 4.09
N GLU A 135 -7.35 -8.43 5.36
CA GLU A 135 -8.60 -8.14 6.08
C GLU A 135 -8.38 -6.96 7.04
N TRP A 136 -8.78 -5.77 6.62
CA TRP A 136 -8.67 -4.52 7.39
C TRP A 136 -10.04 -3.94 7.78
N GLU A 137 -11.12 -4.70 7.62
CA GLU A 137 -12.49 -4.22 7.89
C GLU A 137 -12.86 -4.30 9.38
N LYS A 138 -12.09 -5.03 10.18
CA LYS A 138 -12.30 -5.15 11.63
C LYS A 138 -11.43 -4.14 12.35
N SER A 139 -12.00 -3.55 13.40
CA SER A 139 -11.23 -2.64 14.26
C SER A 139 -10.08 -3.38 14.96
N MET A 140 -8.90 -2.78 14.95
CA MET A 140 -7.73 -3.27 15.68
C MET A 140 -7.73 -2.82 17.15
N VAL A 141 -8.65 -1.95 17.57
CA VAL A 141 -8.70 -1.41 18.94
C VAL A 141 -8.83 -2.50 20.01
N PRO A 142 -9.69 -3.54 19.86
CA PRO A 142 -9.76 -4.63 20.83
C PRO A 142 -8.44 -5.41 20.91
N MET A 143 -7.80 -5.68 19.77
CA MET A 143 -6.50 -6.36 19.71
C MET A 143 -5.43 -5.54 20.46
N GLY A 144 -5.32 -4.25 20.15
CA GLY A 144 -4.35 -3.36 20.82
C GLY A 144 -4.59 -3.23 22.33
N THR A 145 -5.85 -3.18 22.74
CA THR A 145 -6.22 -3.12 24.16
C THR A 145 -5.81 -4.39 24.90
N MET A 146 -6.12 -5.56 24.33
CA MET A 146 -5.74 -6.85 24.90
C MET A 146 -4.22 -7.04 24.94
N MET A 147 -3.52 -6.58 23.91
CA MET A 147 -2.06 -6.60 23.84
C MET A 147 -1.42 -5.78 24.96
N ARG A 148 -1.82 -4.52 25.14
CA ARG A 148 -1.31 -3.67 26.23
C ARG A 148 -1.64 -4.23 27.62
N LEU A 149 -2.85 -4.77 27.81
CA LEU A 149 -3.23 -5.42 29.07
C LEU A 149 -2.35 -6.65 29.33
N GLY A 150 -2.11 -7.47 28.31
CA GLY A 150 -1.24 -8.64 28.40
C GLY A 150 0.20 -8.25 28.79
N MET A 151 0.75 -7.20 28.17
CA MET A 151 2.05 -6.65 28.53
C MET A 151 2.11 -6.22 30.00
N ALA A 152 1.13 -5.44 30.45
CA ALA A 152 1.07 -4.93 31.82
C ALA A 152 0.87 -6.02 32.90
N VAL A 153 0.25 -7.16 32.53
CA VAL A 153 0.08 -8.31 33.43
C VAL A 153 1.34 -9.17 33.49
N LYS A 154 2.05 -9.33 32.37
CA LYS A 154 3.17 -10.27 32.27
C LYS A 154 4.51 -9.66 32.67
N TYR A 155 4.75 -8.39 32.37
CA TYR A 155 6.04 -7.72 32.55
C TYR A 155 5.89 -6.49 33.46
N LYS A 156 6.98 -6.15 34.15
CA LYS A 156 7.12 -4.90 34.92
C LYS A 156 7.47 -3.75 33.98
N LYS A 157 7.33 -2.51 34.47
CA LYS A 157 7.60 -1.31 33.67
C LYS A 157 9.05 -1.21 33.21
N GLU A 158 9.98 -1.68 34.04
CA GLU A 158 11.41 -1.58 33.80
C GLU A 158 11.98 -2.81 33.06
N ASP A 159 11.16 -3.82 32.80
CA ASP A 159 11.60 -5.02 32.08
C ASP A 159 11.95 -4.65 30.63
N PRO A 160 13.03 -5.23 30.05
CA PRO A 160 13.45 -4.94 28.68
C PRO A 160 12.34 -5.10 27.64
N GLU A 161 11.46 -6.08 27.83
CA GLU A 161 10.29 -6.36 27.00
C GLU A 161 9.28 -5.21 26.99
N THR A 162 9.03 -4.60 28.15
CA THR A 162 8.11 -3.46 28.25
C THR A 162 8.71 -2.23 27.58
N VAL A 163 10.00 -1.98 27.80
CA VAL A 163 10.72 -0.86 27.18
C VAL A 163 10.77 -1.02 25.66
N ALA A 164 11.06 -2.21 25.14
CA ALA A 164 11.09 -2.49 23.70
C ALA A 164 9.71 -2.48 23.04
N PHE A 165 8.64 -2.58 23.82
CA PHE A 165 7.26 -2.48 23.36
C PHE A 165 6.72 -1.05 23.36
N GLU A 166 7.32 -0.14 24.11
CA GLU A 166 6.67 1.12 24.49
C GLU A 166 6.25 1.98 23.29
N ASP A 167 7.17 2.23 22.35
CA ASP A 167 6.87 3.05 21.16
C ASP A 167 5.81 2.39 20.28
N PHE A 168 6.00 1.11 19.93
CA PHE A 168 5.00 0.34 19.20
C PHE A 168 3.63 0.38 19.90
N GLY A 169 3.58 0.22 21.22
CA GLY A 169 2.36 0.24 22.01
C GLY A 169 1.64 1.60 21.97
N LYS A 170 2.40 2.70 22.00
CA LYS A 170 1.88 4.07 21.85
C LYS A 170 1.32 4.29 20.45
N TYR A 171 2.11 4.08 19.40
CA TYR A 171 1.65 4.31 18.03
C TYR A 171 0.53 3.36 17.63
N PHE A 172 0.59 2.08 18.02
CA PHE A 172 -0.50 1.13 17.79
C PHE A 172 -1.81 1.60 18.44
N LYS A 173 -1.76 2.18 19.64
CA LYS A 173 -2.95 2.74 20.31
C LYS A 173 -3.59 3.84 19.47
N GLU A 174 -2.79 4.75 18.91
CA GLU A 174 -3.28 5.89 18.14
C GLU A 174 -3.70 5.51 16.71
N MET A 175 -3.01 4.58 16.06
CA MET A 175 -3.39 4.12 14.71
C MET A 175 -4.56 3.12 14.71
N ALA A 176 -4.72 2.26 15.72
CA ALA A 176 -5.72 1.19 15.70
C ALA A 176 -7.19 1.63 15.41
N PRO A 177 -7.65 2.83 15.84
CA PRO A 177 -8.97 3.35 15.46
C PRO A 177 -9.11 3.75 13.98
N THR A 178 -8.00 4.06 13.31
CA THR A 178 -7.95 4.70 11.98
C THR A 178 -7.66 3.72 10.85
N VAL A 179 -6.98 2.61 11.18
CA VAL A 179 -6.57 1.53 10.28
C VAL A 179 -7.73 0.55 10.07
N LYS A 180 -8.87 1.08 9.60
CA LYS A 180 -10.06 0.32 9.25
C LYS A 180 -10.58 0.77 7.89
N VAL A 181 -10.70 -0.18 6.96
CA VAL A 181 -11.33 0.03 5.65
C VAL A 181 -12.71 -0.64 5.57
N THR A 182 -13.43 -0.45 4.46
CA THR A 182 -14.74 -1.08 4.22
C THR A 182 -14.76 -2.04 3.05
N GLN A 183 -13.64 -2.18 2.33
CA GLN A 183 -13.56 -3.07 1.18
C GLN A 183 -12.52 -4.17 1.43
N PRO A 184 -12.80 -5.41 1.01
CA PRO A 184 -11.84 -6.50 1.13
C PRO A 184 -10.62 -6.26 0.24
N GLY A 185 -9.42 -6.48 0.79
CA GLY A 185 -8.16 -6.27 0.08
C GLY A 185 -7.71 -4.81 -0.02
N ALA A 186 -8.53 -3.83 0.37
CA ALA A 186 -8.09 -2.45 0.45
C ALA A 186 -7.09 -2.26 1.60
N ASN A 187 -6.08 -1.43 1.37
CA ASN A 187 -4.98 -1.21 2.28
C ASN A 187 -5.05 0.19 2.94
N PRO A 188 -5.12 0.26 4.28
CA PRO A 188 -5.11 1.51 5.04
C PRO A 188 -3.72 2.11 5.30
N ALA A 189 -2.65 1.65 4.64
CA ALA A 189 -1.25 2.02 4.94
C ALA A 189 -1.02 3.54 5.04
N PHE A 190 -1.68 4.33 4.17
CA PHE A 190 -1.60 5.78 4.24
C PHE A 190 -2.20 6.35 5.54
N ARG A 191 -3.36 5.83 5.97
CA ARG A 191 -4.04 6.20 7.22
C ARG A 191 -3.27 5.76 8.45
N LEU A 192 -2.63 4.60 8.37
CA LEU A 192 -1.69 4.12 9.39
C LEU A 192 -0.54 5.12 9.57
N ALA A 193 0.10 5.51 8.47
CA ALA A 193 1.22 6.43 8.51
C ALA A 193 0.80 7.81 9.05
N GLU A 194 -0.31 8.37 8.57
CA GLU A 194 -0.87 9.64 9.04
C GLU A 194 -1.13 9.63 10.55
N ALA A 195 -1.80 8.58 11.04
CA ALA A 195 -2.12 8.44 12.47
C ALA A 195 -0.87 8.27 13.37
N CYS A 196 0.21 7.71 12.84
CA CYS A 196 1.48 7.66 13.56
C CYS A 196 2.22 9.00 13.51
N MET A 197 2.25 9.65 12.34
CA MET A 197 2.99 10.89 12.10
C MET A 197 2.42 12.08 12.87
N MET A 198 1.10 12.15 13.07
CA MET A 198 0.50 13.20 13.89
C MET A 198 0.98 13.18 15.35
N HIS A 199 1.52 12.05 15.82
CA HIS A 199 2.13 11.88 17.14
C HIS A 199 3.66 11.81 17.11
N ARG A 200 4.31 12.36 16.08
CA ARG A 200 5.77 12.43 15.98
C ARG A 200 6.25 13.86 15.84
N ASN A 201 7.17 14.27 16.69
CA ASN A 201 7.92 15.51 16.50
C ASN A 201 8.59 15.46 15.11
N PRO A 202 8.33 16.40 14.20
CA PRO A 202 8.90 16.38 12.87
C PRO A 202 10.43 16.42 12.90
N GLU A 203 11.07 17.12 13.85
CA GLU A 203 12.53 17.32 13.84
C GLU A 203 13.32 16.05 14.16
N ASP A 204 12.86 15.27 15.15
CA ASP A 204 13.60 14.14 15.70
C ASP A 204 12.82 12.82 15.73
N LEU A 205 11.57 12.83 15.25
CA LEU A 205 10.64 11.70 15.23
C LEU A 205 10.19 11.18 16.60
N THR A 206 10.55 11.81 17.71
CA THR A 206 10.12 11.35 19.04
C THR A 206 8.60 11.46 19.23
N TYR A 207 8.05 10.64 20.13
CA TYR A 207 6.61 10.64 20.42
C TYR A 207 6.14 11.94 21.08
N VAL A 208 4.99 12.45 20.63
CA VAL A 208 4.24 13.53 21.29
C VAL A 208 2.83 13.05 21.65
N GLU A 209 2.39 13.33 22.88
CA GLU A 209 1.09 12.84 23.40
C GLU A 209 -0.08 13.52 22.69
N GLU A 210 -0.03 14.85 22.54
CA GLU A 210 -1.06 15.60 21.81
C GLU A 210 -0.78 15.54 20.30
N PRO A 211 -1.81 15.31 19.47
CA PRO A 211 -1.63 15.27 18.03
C PRO A 211 -1.24 16.65 17.49
N LEU A 212 -0.29 16.68 16.56
CA LEU A 212 0.21 17.91 15.93
C LEU A 212 -0.77 18.53 14.93
N TYR A 213 -1.72 17.74 14.43
CA TYR A 213 -2.76 18.16 13.49
C TYR A 213 -3.97 17.23 13.59
N ASP A 214 -5.12 17.70 13.10
CA ASP A 214 -6.32 16.87 13.02
C ASP A 214 -6.26 15.93 11.82
N MET A 215 -6.61 14.66 12.05
CA MET A 215 -6.77 13.67 10.99
C MET A 215 -8.27 13.49 10.70
N TRP A 216 -8.69 13.82 9.48
CA TRP A 216 -10.10 13.77 9.11
C TRP A 216 -10.66 12.34 9.09
N ASN A 217 -11.94 12.18 9.42
CA ASN A 217 -12.57 10.85 9.49
C ASN A 217 -13.01 10.33 8.11
N TYR A 218 -12.06 10.14 7.20
CA TYR A 218 -12.29 9.47 5.91
C TYR A 218 -11.83 8.02 5.96
N ASN A 219 -12.61 7.16 5.33
CA ASN A 219 -12.24 5.78 5.09
C ASN A 219 -11.55 5.67 3.73
N ILE A 220 -10.25 5.95 3.74
CA ILE A 220 -9.40 5.91 2.56
C ILE A 220 -8.56 4.63 2.62
N GLY A 221 -8.75 3.78 1.63
CA GLY A 221 -7.92 2.63 1.36
C GLY A 221 -7.54 2.61 -0.11
N THR A 222 -6.36 2.10 -0.41
CA THR A 222 -5.89 1.89 -1.78
C THR A 222 -5.55 0.43 -1.99
N ASP A 223 -5.54 -0.05 -3.22
CA ASP A 223 -4.86 -1.32 -3.52
C ASP A 223 -3.35 -1.19 -3.24
N THR A 224 -2.65 -2.29 -3.00
CA THR A 224 -1.21 -2.23 -2.70
C THR A 224 -0.38 -2.35 -3.99
N PRO A 225 0.34 -1.30 -4.41
CA PRO A 225 1.13 -1.37 -5.65
C PRO A 225 2.26 -2.40 -5.51
N PRO A 226 2.59 -3.12 -6.60
CA PRO A 226 3.63 -4.13 -6.54
C PRO A 226 5.02 -3.49 -6.41
N LEU A 227 5.89 -4.10 -5.59
CA LEU A 227 7.22 -3.56 -5.31
C LEU A 227 8.19 -3.69 -6.47
N TRP A 228 7.98 -4.63 -7.40
CA TRP A 228 8.81 -4.76 -8.61
C TRP A 228 8.68 -3.55 -9.55
N HIS A 229 7.73 -2.64 -9.33
CA HIS A 229 7.67 -1.37 -10.05
C HIS A 229 8.66 -0.32 -9.53
N VAL A 230 9.26 -0.51 -8.35
CA VAL A 230 10.13 0.50 -7.71
C VAL A 230 11.30 0.90 -8.62
N GLY A 231 11.94 -0.07 -9.28
CA GLY A 231 13.10 0.19 -10.15
C GLY A 231 12.81 1.09 -11.36
N LYS A 232 11.55 1.17 -11.80
CA LYS A 232 11.15 1.99 -12.97
C LYS A 232 10.68 3.39 -12.56
N LYS A 233 10.25 3.57 -11.31
CA LYS A 233 9.53 4.77 -10.89
C LYS A 233 10.46 5.87 -10.37
N ASN A 234 10.18 7.11 -10.79
CA ASN A 234 10.77 8.35 -10.27
C ASN A 234 10.07 8.84 -9.00
N SER A 235 8.99 8.17 -8.56
CA SER A 235 8.27 8.52 -7.33
C SER A 235 7.49 7.36 -6.76
N LEU A 236 7.14 7.46 -5.47
CA LEU A 236 6.26 6.49 -4.81
C LEU A 236 4.83 7.02 -4.69
N TYR A 237 3.92 6.10 -4.36
CA TYR A 237 2.48 6.29 -4.17
C TYR A 237 1.68 6.56 -5.46
N TYR A 238 0.35 6.43 -5.37
CA TYR A 238 -0.53 6.51 -6.54
C TYR A 238 -0.63 7.89 -7.16
N THR A 239 -0.51 8.94 -6.35
CA THR A 239 -0.53 10.35 -6.80
C THR A 239 0.87 10.86 -7.14
N GLY A 240 1.86 9.96 -7.11
CA GLY A 240 3.27 10.30 -7.24
C GLY A 240 3.74 11.24 -6.13
N THR A 241 3.14 11.23 -4.94
CA THR A 241 3.46 12.21 -3.89
C THR A 241 4.92 12.13 -3.44
N GLY A 242 5.52 10.94 -3.38
CA GLY A 242 6.86 10.76 -2.80
C GLY A 242 7.97 11.10 -3.78
N ARG A 243 8.79 12.10 -3.49
CA ARG A 243 9.91 12.59 -4.32
C ARG A 243 11.25 12.50 -3.58
N GLY A 244 12.34 12.53 -4.32
CA GLY A 244 13.69 12.50 -3.76
C GLY A 244 14.18 11.09 -3.45
N SER A 245 14.79 10.89 -2.28
CA SER A 245 15.41 9.64 -1.85
C SER A 245 14.40 8.49 -1.68
N MET A 246 14.50 7.46 -2.53
CA MET A 246 13.66 6.25 -2.42
C MET A 246 13.90 5.49 -1.10
N PRO A 247 15.15 5.29 -0.62
CA PRO A 247 15.40 4.69 0.70
C PRO A 247 14.60 5.35 1.84
N LYS A 248 14.50 6.68 1.85
CA LYS A 248 13.71 7.40 2.88
C LYS A 248 12.21 7.23 2.71
N LEU A 249 11.71 7.29 1.48
CA LEU A 249 10.29 7.09 1.21
C LEU A 249 9.83 5.68 1.56
N LEU A 250 10.65 4.66 1.28
CA LEU A 250 10.39 3.26 1.61
C LEU A 250 10.41 3.00 3.12
N LEU A 251 11.12 3.82 3.90
CA LEU A 251 11.14 3.77 5.36
C LEU A 251 9.89 4.34 6.02
N GLN A 252 8.94 4.91 5.28
CA GLN A 252 7.82 5.64 5.89
C GLN A 252 7.06 4.81 6.93
N ALA A 253 6.83 3.51 6.70
CA ALA A 253 6.11 2.65 7.64
C ALA A 253 6.83 2.43 8.99
N SER A 254 8.13 2.75 9.08
CA SER A 254 8.92 2.69 10.32
C SER A 254 8.38 3.59 11.42
N VAL A 255 7.62 4.64 11.07
CA VAL A 255 6.95 5.54 12.02
C VAL A 255 5.97 4.80 12.96
N LEU A 256 5.66 3.53 12.71
CA LEU A 256 4.90 2.72 13.65
C LEU A 256 5.66 2.36 14.93
N GLY A 257 6.99 2.36 14.90
CA GLY A 257 7.76 1.86 16.05
C GLY A 257 9.11 2.51 16.29
N VAL A 258 9.66 3.30 15.36
CA VAL A 258 11.00 3.85 15.58
C VAL A 258 10.99 4.80 16.79
N PRO A 259 12.01 4.75 17.65
CA PRO A 259 12.07 5.63 18.81
C PRO A 259 12.31 7.09 18.39
N ASP A 260 13.23 7.30 17.46
CA ASP A 260 13.67 8.62 17.00
C ASP A 260 14.40 8.56 15.64
N SER A 261 14.85 9.73 15.20
CA SER A 261 15.63 9.92 13.97
C SER A 261 17.05 9.33 14.04
N SER A 262 17.62 9.10 15.23
CA SER A 262 18.93 8.45 15.35
C SER A 262 18.87 6.98 14.95
N HIS A 263 17.78 6.29 15.32
CA HIS A 263 17.49 4.93 14.83
C HIS A 263 17.28 4.93 13.32
N THR A 264 16.41 5.83 12.85
CA THR A 264 16.02 5.91 11.44
C THR A 264 17.21 6.26 10.53
N ARG A 265 18.21 7.05 11.00
CA ARG A 265 19.46 7.31 10.27
C ARG A 265 20.22 6.02 9.93
N ARG A 266 20.35 5.09 10.87
CA ARG A 266 21.01 3.80 10.62
C ARG A 266 20.21 2.95 9.63
N SER A 267 18.88 2.94 9.78
CA SER A 267 18.02 2.23 8.83
C SER A 267 18.09 2.80 7.42
N VAL A 268 18.28 4.12 7.22
CA VAL A 268 18.46 4.69 5.88
C VAL A 268 19.70 4.14 5.18
N GLU A 269 20.79 3.92 5.91
CA GLU A 269 22.01 3.32 5.34
C GLU A 269 21.73 1.92 4.81
N ALA A 270 21.02 1.09 5.57
CA ALA A 270 20.61 -0.24 5.12
C ALA A 270 19.50 -0.19 4.05
N PHE A 271 18.64 0.82 4.05
CA PHE A 271 17.60 0.98 3.02
C PHE A 271 18.15 1.40 1.67
N ARG A 272 19.41 1.84 1.59
CA ARG A 272 20.15 1.90 0.32
C ARG A 272 20.19 0.53 -0.36
N ASP A 273 20.49 -0.50 0.43
CA ASP A 273 20.60 -1.89 -0.02
C ASP A 273 19.20 -2.47 -0.28
N VAL A 274 18.21 -2.15 0.57
CA VAL A 274 16.79 -2.51 0.32
C VAL A 274 16.30 -1.91 -0.98
N TYR A 275 16.62 -0.65 -1.28
CA TYR A 275 16.28 -0.02 -2.56
C TYR A 275 16.95 -0.73 -3.74
N ALA A 276 18.22 -1.14 -3.61
CA ALA A 276 18.90 -1.92 -4.65
C ALA A 276 18.20 -3.26 -4.91
N TYR A 277 17.76 -3.96 -3.86
CA TYR A 277 16.94 -5.16 -3.97
C TYR A 277 15.62 -4.90 -4.70
N LEU A 278 14.83 -3.92 -4.23
CA LEU A 278 13.51 -3.63 -4.81
C LEU A 278 13.60 -3.08 -6.25
N SER A 279 14.71 -2.45 -6.62
CA SER A 279 14.94 -1.95 -7.98
C SER A 279 15.24 -3.06 -8.99
N GLN A 280 15.62 -4.25 -8.51
CA GLN A 280 15.90 -5.44 -9.31
C GLN A 280 14.85 -6.53 -9.12
N LEU A 281 13.82 -6.28 -8.31
CA LEU A 281 12.76 -7.25 -8.06
C LEU A 281 11.94 -7.42 -9.34
N GLU A 282 11.77 -8.68 -9.77
CA GLU A 282 11.02 -9.02 -10.98
C GLU A 282 9.63 -9.58 -10.63
N PRO A 283 8.61 -9.36 -11.49
CA PRO A 283 7.31 -10.00 -11.35
C PRO A 283 7.39 -11.52 -11.57
N PRO A 284 6.41 -12.30 -11.07
CA PRO A 284 6.28 -13.70 -11.46
C PRO A 284 5.91 -13.82 -12.95
N ALA A 285 6.54 -14.76 -13.66
CA ALA A 285 6.16 -15.05 -15.04
C ALA A 285 4.73 -15.60 -15.12
N TYR A 286 4.02 -15.30 -16.21
CA TYR A 286 2.69 -15.86 -16.45
C TYR A 286 2.76 -17.39 -16.60
N PRO A 287 1.93 -18.16 -15.86
CA PRO A 287 2.14 -19.61 -15.74
C PRO A 287 1.48 -20.45 -16.84
N GLN A 288 0.68 -19.86 -17.73
CA GLN A 288 -0.04 -20.60 -18.77
C GLN A 288 0.52 -20.33 -20.17
N ALA A 289 0.07 -21.13 -21.15
CA ALA A 289 0.41 -20.91 -22.55
C ALA A 289 -0.16 -19.56 -23.04
N ILE A 290 0.61 -18.89 -23.90
CA ILE A 290 0.26 -17.62 -24.53
C ILE A 290 -0.01 -17.89 -26.03
N ASP A 291 -1.11 -17.35 -26.55
CA ASP A 291 -1.37 -17.29 -27.99
C ASP A 291 -0.48 -16.22 -28.62
N GLU A 292 0.71 -16.64 -29.04
CA GLU A 292 1.74 -15.80 -29.63
C GLU A 292 1.26 -14.92 -30.81
N PRO A 293 0.54 -15.44 -31.83
CA PRO A 293 -0.08 -14.61 -32.85
C PRO A 293 -1.04 -13.54 -32.32
N LEU A 294 -1.86 -13.86 -31.31
CA LEU A 294 -2.80 -12.92 -30.72
C LEU A 294 -2.09 -11.87 -29.86
N ALA A 295 -1.10 -12.27 -29.07
CA ALA A 295 -0.27 -11.38 -28.26
C ALA A 295 0.48 -10.36 -29.13
N ARG A 296 1.10 -10.77 -30.26
CA ARG A 296 1.74 -9.82 -31.19
C ARG A 296 0.77 -8.80 -31.79
N ARG A 297 -0.48 -9.19 -32.03
CA ARG A 297 -1.54 -8.26 -32.47
C ARG A 297 -1.89 -7.28 -31.35
N GLY A 298 -1.99 -7.79 -30.12
CA GLY A 298 -2.23 -7.00 -28.92
C GLY A 298 -1.13 -5.99 -28.65
N GLU A 299 0.13 -6.37 -28.85
CA GLU A 299 1.30 -5.50 -28.71
C GLU A 299 1.19 -4.27 -29.63
N ALA A 300 0.85 -4.46 -30.91
CA ALA A 300 0.66 -3.35 -31.83
C ALA A 300 -0.45 -2.39 -31.37
N ILE A 301 -1.60 -2.93 -30.95
CA ILE A 301 -2.72 -2.14 -30.43
C ILE A 301 -2.32 -1.40 -29.15
N PHE A 302 -1.61 -2.08 -28.24
CA PHE A 302 -1.12 -1.50 -26.99
C PHE A 302 -0.14 -0.35 -27.25
N ASN A 303 0.78 -0.54 -28.18
CA ASN A 303 1.75 0.49 -28.54
C ASN A 303 1.06 1.73 -29.11
N ASP A 304 0.01 1.58 -29.90
CA ASP A 304 -0.74 2.70 -30.48
C ASP A 304 -1.64 3.43 -29.46
N ASN A 305 -2.15 2.74 -28.44
CA ASN A 305 -3.22 3.26 -27.58
C ASN A 305 -2.85 3.45 -26.11
N CYS A 306 -1.85 2.74 -25.59
CA CYS A 306 -1.57 2.61 -24.16
C CYS A 306 -0.16 3.06 -23.78
N SER A 307 0.83 2.78 -24.63
CA SER A 307 2.26 3.00 -24.35
C SER A 307 2.60 4.45 -24.01
N GLY A 308 1.84 5.42 -24.54
CA GLY A 308 2.05 6.84 -24.26
C GLY A 308 1.94 7.21 -22.77
N CYS A 309 1.23 6.41 -21.97
CA CYS A 309 1.17 6.58 -20.50
C CYS A 309 1.93 5.47 -19.76
N HIS A 310 1.78 4.22 -20.21
CA HIS A 310 2.29 3.03 -19.50
C HIS A 310 3.69 2.59 -19.92
N GLY A 311 4.27 3.18 -20.96
CA GLY A 311 5.56 2.80 -21.49
C GLY A 311 5.54 1.73 -22.58
N THR A 312 6.72 1.45 -23.12
CA THR A 312 6.97 0.38 -24.09
C THR A 312 7.70 -0.76 -23.40
N TYR A 313 7.46 -2.00 -23.82
CA TYR A 313 8.04 -3.20 -23.20
C TYR A 313 8.87 -3.96 -24.24
N GLY A 314 9.72 -4.88 -23.78
CA GLY A 314 10.62 -5.66 -24.63
C GLY A 314 12.06 -5.12 -24.59
N ALA A 315 12.79 -5.28 -25.70
CA ALA A 315 14.24 -5.00 -25.74
C ALA A 315 14.59 -3.52 -25.52
N GLU A 316 13.75 -2.59 -26.00
CA GLU A 316 13.91 -1.14 -25.88
C GLU A 316 12.79 -0.59 -24.99
N GLU A 317 12.79 -1.04 -23.74
CA GLU A 317 11.79 -0.64 -22.75
C GLU A 317 11.92 0.86 -22.39
N THR A 318 10.76 1.51 -22.25
CA THR A 318 10.67 2.88 -21.73
C THR A 318 9.52 2.99 -20.74
N TYR A 319 9.69 3.76 -19.67
CA TYR A 319 8.59 4.09 -18.74
C TYR A 319 8.49 5.61 -18.53
N PRO A 320 7.41 6.27 -19.01
CA PRO A 320 7.31 7.73 -19.05
C PRO A 320 7.21 8.45 -17.70
N ASN A 321 6.97 7.73 -16.60
CA ASN A 321 6.79 8.32 -15.27
C ASN A 321 5.72 9.43 -15.23
N LYS A 322 4.56 9.18 -15.87
CA LYS A 322 3.48 10.17 -15.99
C LYS A 322 2.45 10.07 -14.88
N VAL A 323 2.09 11.22 -14.31
CA VAL A 323 0.82 11.41 -13.60
C VAL A 323 -0.22 11.91 -14.60
N ILE A 324 -1.41 11.33 -14.59
CA ILE A 324 -2.56 11.73 -15.39
C ILE A 324 -3.53 12.49 -14.51
N ASN A 325 -3.92 13.69 -14.92
CA ASN A 325 -4.84 14.55 -14.18
C ASN A 325 -6.16 13.81 -13.89
N VAL A 326 -6.73 14.01 -12.70
CA VAL A 326 -7.96 13.32 -12.27
C VAL A 326 -9.15 13.56 -13.21
N ASP A 327 -9.24 14.74 -13.85
CA ASP A 327 -10.31 15.07 -14.80
C ASP A 327 -10.11 14.41 -16.19
N VAL A 328 -8.90 13.92 -16.46
CA VAL A 328 -8.58 13.12 -17.66
C VAL A 328 -8.77 11.64 -17.41
N VAL A 329 -8.15 11.11 -16.35
CA VAL A 329 -8.25 9.67 -16.03
C VAL A 329 -9.60 9.31 -15.43
N LYS A 330 -10.26 10.22 -14.71
CA LYS A 330 -11.63 10.11 -14.17
C LYS A 330 -11.89 8.91 -13.27
N THR A 331 -10.85 8.27 -12.74
CA THR A 331 -10.98 7.27 -11.67
C THR A 331 -11.45 7.95 -10.39
N ASP A 332 -11.80 7.16 -9.37
CA ASP A 332 -12.23 7.74 -8.08
C ASP A 332 -11.23 8.80 -7.60
N ARG A 333 -11.74 9.98 -7.23
CA ARG A 333 -10.92 11.16 -6.95
C ARG A 333 -10.60 11.34 -5.48
N LEU A 334 -11.26 10.61 -4.57
CA LEU A 334 -11.21 10.89 -3.14
C LEU A 334 -9.78 10.84 -2.59
N TYR A 335 -8.97 9.86 -3.01
CA TYR A 335 -7.58 9.76 -2.56
C TYR A 335 -6.74 10.96 -3.03
N ALA A 336 -6.85 11.33 -4.31
CA ALA A 336 -6.15 12.48 -4.87
C ALA A 336 -6.59 13.81 -4.24
N ASP A 337 -7.89 14.00 -4.01
CA ASP A 337 -8.41 15.20 -3.35
C ASP A 337 -7.94 15.28 -1.88
N TYR A 338 -7.93 14.15 -1.17
CA TYR A 338 -7.53 14.08 0.24
C TYR A 338 -6.06 14.41 0.45
N ILE A 339 -5.16 13.75 -0.30
CA ILE A 339 -3.72 13.91 -0.07
C ILE A 339 -3.23 15.34 -0.29
N GLN A 340 -3.90 16.11 -1.15
CA GLN A 340 -3.55 17.52 -1.38
C GLN A 340 -3.83 18.43 -0.19
N GLN A 341 -4.73 18.03 0.70
CA GLN A 341 -5.21 18.86 1.80
C GLN A 341 -4.84 18.26 3.17
N SER A 342 -4.34 17.02 3.19
CA SER A 342 -3.90 16.36 4.42
C SER A 342 -2.65 17.04 4.99
N ALA A 343 -2.70 17.33 6.29
CA ALA A 343 -1.58 17.89 7.04
C ALA A 343 -0.36 16.95 7.10
N ILE A 344 -0.48 15.69 6.68
CA ILE A 344 0.67 14.79 6.53
C ILE A 344 1.72 15.34 5.56
N VAL A 345 1.30 16.12 4.55
CA VAL A 345 2.20 16.70 3.55
C VAL A 345 3.09 17.75 4.20
N ASP A 346 2.49 18.68 4.96
CA ASP A 346 3.21 19.71 5.69
C ASP A 346 4.09 19.12 6.80
N TRP A 347 3.56 18.12 7.52
CA TRP A 347 4.36 17.38 8.49
C TRP A 347 5.57 16.71 7.82
N TYR A 348 5.38 15.98 6.72
CA TYR A 348 6.48 15.26 6.06
C TYR A 348 7.55 16.23 5.57
N ASN A 349 7.15 17.34 4.96
CA ASN A 349 8.05 18.34 4.40
C ASN A 349 8.76 19.20 5.47
N SER A 350 8.24 19.27 6.69
CA SER A 350 8.95 19.85 7.85
C SER A 350 9.75 18.82 8.64
N SER A 351 9.54 17.52 8.39
CA SER A 351 10.15 16.45 9.16
C SER A 351 11.62 16.19 8.83
N TRP A 352 12.26 15.37 9.66
CA TRP A 352 13.59 14.81 9.45
C TRP A 352 13.74 14.15 8.06
N PHE A 353 12.68 13.56 7.51
CA PHE A 353 12.73 12.95 6.18
C PHE A 353 13.13 13.98 5.11
N ALA A 354 12.54 15.18 5.16
CA ALA A 354 12.75 16.25 4.18
C ALA A 354 13.90 17.22 4.53
N THR A 355 14.20 17.39 5.81
CA THR A 355 15.18 18.39 6.27
C THR A 355 16.60 17.84 6.48
N SER A 356 16.79 16.52 6.35
CA SER A 356 18.12 15.88 6.43
C SER A 356 18.52 15.19 5.12
N GLU A 357 19.82 15.00 4.89
CA GLU A 357 20.31 14.26 3.72
C GLU A 357 20.32 12.74 3.96
N PRO A 358 20.09 11.91 2.92
CA PRO A 358 19.59 12.32 1.59
C PRO A 358 18.13 12.78 1.69
N LYS A 359 17.71 13.84 0.99
CA LYS A 359 16.35 14.40 1.14
C LYS A 359 15.26 13.61 0.40
N SER A 360 14.06 13.58 0.98
CA SER A 360 12.80 13.19 0.32
C SER A 360 11.69 14.20 0.63
N SER A 361 10.69 14.33 -0.22
CA SER A 361 9.58 15.29 -0.03
C SER A 361 8.25 14.68 -0.44
N PHE A 362 7.16 15.28 0.07
CA PHE A 362 5.79 15.01 -0.36
C PHE A 362 5.32 16.16 -1.26
N GLU A 363 5.10 15.84 -2.54
CA GLU A 363 4.64 16.77 -3.58
C GLU A 363 3.44 16.14 -4.30
N PRO A 364 2.25 16.15 -3.67
CA PRO A 364 1.07 15.51 -4.23
C PRO A 364 0.63 16.18 -5.53
N VAL A 365 0.40 15.38 -6.56
CA VAL A 365 -0.18 15.84 -7.82
C VAL A 365 -1.65 15.46 -7.86
N HIS A 366 -2.51 16.37 -8.34
CA HIS A 366 -3.94 16.12 -8.49
C HIS A 366 -4.25 15.16 -9.66
N GLY A 367 -3.88 13.90 -9.48
CA GLY A 367 -3.96 12.88 -10.51
C GLY A 367 -3.33 11.57 -10.06
N TYR A 368 -3.30 10.59 -10.97
CA TYR A 368 -2.77 9.26 -10.69
C TYR A 368 -1.64 8.91 -11.64
N VAL A 369 -0.58 8.32 -11.10
CA VAL A 369 0.52 7.73 -11.88
C VAL A 369 -0.06 6.61 -12.73
N ALA A 370 0.23 6.63 -14.03
CA ALA A 370 0.02 5.46 -14.88
C ALA A 370 1.14 4.45 -14.56
N PRO A 371 0.86 3.31 -13.87
CA PRO A 371 1.93 2.42 -13.40
C PRO A 371 2.58 1.65 -14.56
N PRO A 372 3.81 1.13 -14.38
CA PRO A 372 4.30 0.04 -15.22
C PRO A 372 3.32 -1.14 -15.17
N LEU A 373 3.31 -1.96 -16.22
CA LEU A 373 2.39 -3.09 -16.37
C LEU A 373 3.11 -4.43 -16.26
N ASP A 374 4.38 -4.43 -15.88
CA ASP A 374 5.13 -5.65 -15.53
C ASP A 374 4.36 -6.44 -14.48
N GLY A 375 4.14 -7.73 -14.73
CA GLY A 375 3.40 -8.63 -13.87
C GLY A 375 1.93 -8.27 -13.70
N ILE A 376 1.32 -7.46 -14.58
CA ILE A 376 -0.09 -7.03 -14.47
C ILE A 376 -1.06 -8.20 -14.36
N TRP A 377 -0.71 -9.37 -14.92
CA TRP A 377 -1.49 -10.57 -14.74
C TRP A 377 -1.63 -10.90 -13.24
N ALA A 378 -0.60 -10.75 -12.42
CA ALA A 378 -0.64 -11.15 -11.02
C ALA A 378 -1.37 -10.16 -10.09
N THR A 379 -1.56 -8.91 -10.51
CA THR A 379 -1.88 -7.78 -9.61
C THR A 379 -3.36 -7.42 -9.57
N ALA A 380 -4.26 -8.36 -9.80
CA ALA A 380 -5.67 -8.09 -9.62
C ALA A 380 -6.01 -7.86 -8.13
N PRO A 381 -7.00 -7.01 -7.81
CA PRO A 381 -7.83 -6.21 -8.72
C PRO A 381 -7.13 -4.92 -9.19
N TYR A 382 -7.74 -4.21 -10.13
CA TYR A 382 -7.14 -3.08 -10.84
C TYR A 382 -7.70 -1.72 -10.40
N LEU A 383 -6.98 -0.66 -10.81
CA LEU A 383 -7.08 0.74 -10.34
C LEU A 383 -6.50 0.94 -8.94
N HIS A 384 -6.24 2.19 -8.58
CA HIS A 384 -5.61 2.55 -7.29
C HIS A 384 -6.40 2.10 -6.05
N ASN A 385 -7.67 1.74 -6.20
CA ASN A 385 -8.58 1.34 -5.12
C ASN A 385 -9.07 -0.11 -5.25
N GLY A 386 -8.52 -0.90 -6.20
CA GLY A 386 -8.86 -2.31 -6.36
C GLY A 386 -10.32 -2.58 -6.75
N SER A 387 -10.98 -1.62 -7.42
CA SER A 387 -12.42 -1.69 -7.69
C SER A 387 -12.81 -2.51 -8.92
N VAL A 388 -11.85 -2.81 -9.81
CA VAL A 388 -12.11 -3.52 -11.08
C VAL A 388 -11.50 -4.93 -11.03
N PRO A 389 -12.29 -6.01 -11.16
CA PRO A 389 -11.83 -7.36 -10.83
C PRO A 389 -10.87 -8.00 -11.84
N THR A 390 -10.95 -7.64 -13.13
CA THR A 390 -10.12 -8.21 -14.20
C THR A 390 -9.63 -7.14 -15.18
N VAL A 391 -8.56 -7.43 -15.94
CA VAL A 391 -8.09 -6.58 -17.04
C VAL A 391 -9.16 -6.44 -18.11
N TYR A 392 -9.92 -7.50 -18.40
CA TYR A 392 -11.02 -7.41 -19.38
C TYR A 392 -12.05 -6.34 -18.99
N GLU A 393 -12.49 -6.30 -17.73
CA GLU A 393 -13.39 -5.24 -17.25
C GLU A 393 -12.69 -3.87 -17.12
N LEU A 394 -11.37 -3.82 -16.93
CA LEU A 394 -10.62 -2.57 -17.00
C LEU A 394 -10.68 -1.96 -18.41
N LEU A 395 -10.55 -2.80 -19.45
CA LEU A 395 -10.62 -2.41 -20.86
C LEU A 395 -12.05 -2.29 -21.41
N ASN A 396 -13.08 -2.65 -20.64
CA ASN A 396 -14.49 -2.56 -21.00
C ASN A 396 -15.30 -1.99 -19.83
N SER A 397 -15.37 -0.66 -19.74
CA SER A 397 -15.99 0.00 -18.59
C SER A 397 -17.48 -0.34 -18.41
N ALA A 398 -18.20 -0.60 -19.51
CA ALA A 398 -19.60 -1.00 -19.48
C ALA A 398 -19.83 -2.39 -18.87
N ALA A 399 -18.79 -3.25 -18.82
CA ALA A 399 -18.84 -4.57 -18.21
C ALA A 399 -18.50 -4.57 -16.71
N ARG A 400 -18.04 -3.44 -16.15
CA ARG A 400 -17.62 -3.38 -14.75
C ARG A 400 -18.81 -3.59 -13.81
N PRO A 401 -18.75 -4.56 -12.89
CA PRO A 401 -19.82 -4.76 -11.92
C PRO A 401 -19.82 -3.63 -10.87
N ALA A 402 -21.01 -3.11 -10.53
CA ALA A 402 -21.16 -2.16 -9.42
C ALA A 402 -20.88 -2.82 -8.05
N ARG A 403 -21.13 -4.13 -7.95
CA ARG A 403 -20.81 -4.96 -6.80
C ARG A 403 -20.38 -6.33 -7.29
N TRP A 404 -19.37 -6.90 -6.67
CA TRP A 404 -18.86 -8.22 -7.03
C TRP A 404 -18.29 -8.92 -5.80
N THR A 405 -18.36 -10.25 -5.77
CA THR A 405 -17.82 -11.03 -4.65
C THR A 405 -16.89 -12.15 -5.11
N ARG A 406 -15.86 -12.42 -4.32
CA ARG A 406 -14.93 -13.55 -4.48
C ARG A 406 -15.25 -14.65 -3.47
N ASP A 407 -14.64 -15.82 -3.66
CA ASP A 407 -14.67 -16.90 -2.67
C ASP A 407 -13.53 -16.81 -1.64
N GLY A 408 -12.58 -15.90 -1.83
CA GLY A 408 -11.43 -15.70 -0.93
C GLY A 408 -10.28 -16.68 -1.13
N ARG A 409 -10.22 -17.41 -2.25
CA ARG A 409 -9.13 -18.35 -2.56
C ARG A 409 -8.22 -17.76 -3.64
N SER A 410 -6.90 -17.79 -3.40
CA SER A 410 -5.92 -17.32 -4.39
C SER A 410 -5.83 -18.18 -5.64
N THR A 411 -6.35 -19.41 -5.60
CA THR A 411 -6.47 -20.33 -6.76
C THR A 411 -7.67 -20.00 -7.66
N SER A 412 -8.60 -19.15 -7.21
CA SER A 412 -9.80 -18.77 -7.98
C SER A 412 -9.49 -17.60 -8.91
N TYR A 413 -8.59 -17.85 -9.85
CA TYR A 413 -8.08 -16.87 -10.80
C TYR A 413 -8.67 -17.14 -12.21
N ASP A 414 -9.03 -16.09 -12.93
CA ASP A 414 -9.50 -16.13 -14.32
C ASP A 414 -8.36 -15.76 -15.25
N HIS A 415 -7.67 -16.77 -15.79
CA HIS A 415 -6.56 -16.59 -16.72
C HIS A 415 -6.97 -16.09 -18.11
N ARG A 416 -8.26 -16.15 -18.45
CA ARG A 416 -8.77 -15.60 -19.70
C ARG A 416 -8.92 -14.10 -19.58
N LYS A 417 -9.58 -13.62 -18.52
CA LYS A 417 -9.84 -12.18 -18.30
C LYS A 417 -8.70 -11.45 -17.58
N LEU A 418 -7.75 -12.19 -17.03
CA LEU A 418 -6.70 -11.73 -16.13
C LEU A 418 -7.27 -11.02 -14.91
N GLY A 419 -7.68 -11.81 -13.93
CA GLY A 419 -7.95 -11.32 -12.59
C GLY A 419 -8.67 -12.34 -11.73
N TRP A 420 -9.40 -11.87 -10.71
CA TRP A 420 -10.12 -12.78 -9.84
C TRP A 420 -11.39 -13.31 -10.49
N GLN A 421 -11.70 -14.59 -10.29
CA GLN A 421 -13.06 -15.07 -10.51
C GLN A 421 -14.01 -14.37 -9.53
N TYR A 422 -15.15 -13.90 -10.03
CA TYR A 422 -16.12 -13.17 -9.22
C TYR A 422 -17.57 -13.49 -9.60
N ASP A 423 -18.49 -13.32 -8.65
CA ASP A 423 -19.94 -13.32 -8.87
C ASP A 423 -20.46 -11.87 -8.82
N PRO A 424 -21.05 -11.32 -9.90
CA PRO A 424 -21.63 -9.98 -9.93
C PRO A 424 -22.96 -9.88 -9.15
N ALA A 425 -23.49 -11.00 -8.63
CA ALA A 425 -24.65 -11.06 -7.77
C ALA A 425 -24.23 -11.55 -6.36
N PRO A 426 -23.73 -10.65 -5.49
CA PRO A 426 -23.04 -11.04 -4.26
C PRO A 426 -23.89 -11.90 -3.33
N LYS A 427 -23.44 -13.13 -3.06
CA LYS A 427 -24.00 -14.03 -2.04
C LYS A 427 -23.15 -14.09 -0.77
N ASN A 428 -21.83 -13.91 -0.92
CA ASN A 428 -20.86 -13.90 0.18
C ASN A 428 -20.52 -12.47 0.59
N GLN A 429 -20.99 -12.03 1.75
CA GLN A 429 -20.73 -10.67 2.23
C GLN A 429 -19.25 -10.41 2.57
N LYS A 430 -18.47 -11.41 3.00
CA LYS A 430 -17.08 -11.23 3.46
C LYS A 430 -16.18 -10.68 2.37
N TRP A 431 -16.29 -11.21 1.15
CA TRP A 431 -15.44 -10.87 0.02
C TRP A 431 -16.17 -10.03 -1.04
N THR A 432 -17.23 -9.32 -0.64
CA THR A 432 -17.97 -8.42 -1.52
C THR A 432 -17.28 -7.05 -1.58
N PHE A 433 -16.97 -6.60 -2.77
CA PHE A 433 -16.61 -5.22 -3.06
C PHE A 433 -17.84 -4.44 -3.50
N ASP A 434 -18.00 -3.21 -3.00
CA ASP A 434 -19.11 -2.30 -3.34
C ASP A 434 -18.61 -0.93 -3.81
N THR A 435 -18.80 -0.64 -5.09
CA THR A 435 -18.25 0.57 -5.73
C THR A 435 -19.06 1.84 -5.42
N SER A 436 -20.17 1.73 -4.69
CA SER A 436 -20.95 2.89 -4.23
C SER A 436 -20.37 3.53 -2.97
N VAL A 437 -19.44 2.86 -2.30
CA VAL A 437 -18.76 3.39 -1.11
C VAL A 437 -17.77 4.48 -1.55
N PRO A 438 -17.76 5.67 -0.91
CA PRO A 438 -16.83 6.74 -1.24
C PRO A 438 -15.36 6.28 -1.23
N GLY A 439 -14.59 6.64 -2.26
CA GLY A 439 -13.19 6.23 -2.44
C GLY A 439 -13.01 4.95 -3.24
N TYR A 440 -14.09 4.20 -3.48
CA TYR A 440 -14.05 2.88 -4.10
C TYR A 440 -14.82 2.82 -5.44
N GLY A 441 -15.05 3.97 -6.07
CA GLY A 441 -15.66 4.04 -7.40
C GLY A 441 -14.83 3.29 -8.46
N ASN A 442 -15.52 2.59 -9.36
CA ASN A 442 -14.94 1.83 -10.48
C ASN A 442 -14.98 2.58 -11.82
N GLY A 443 -15.19 3.90 -11.78
CA GLY A 443 -15.25 4.75 -12.97
C GLY A 443 -13.87 5.08 -13.55
N GLY A 444 -13.87 5.83 -14.66
CA GLY A 444 -12.63 6.32 -15.28
C GLY A 444 -11.85 5.28 -16.06
N HIS A 445 -10.69 5.71 -16.57
CA HIS A 445 -9.82 4.91 -17.42
C HIS A 445 -10.61 4.22 -18.56
N THR A 446 -11.47 4.99 -19.25
CA THR A 446 -12.38 4.51 -20.30
C THR A 446 -11.72 4.47 -21.68
N PHE A 447 -10.38 4.53 -21.73
CA PHE A 447 -9.63 4.60 -22.99
C PHE A 447 -9.78 3.31 -23.81
N GLY A 448 -9.95 2.16 -23.15
CA GLY A 448 -10.18 0.86 -23.78
C GLY A 448 -11.58 0.66 -24.37
N ASP A 449 -12.54 1.53 -24.05
CA ASP A 449 -13.94 1.37 -24.53
C ASP A 449 -14.08 1.56 -26.04
N LYS A 450 -13.07 2.16 -26.68
CA LYS A 450 -13.01 2.32 -28.14
C LYS A 450 -12.56 1.07 -28.87
N LEU A 451 -11.94 0.11 -28.17
CA LEU A 451 -11.49 -1.15 -28.75
C LEU A 451 -12.70 -2.00 -29.09
N SER A 452 -12.66 -2.66 -30.25
CA SER A 452 -13.54 -3.77 -30.56
C SER A 452 -13.28 -4.94 -29.60
N GLU A 453 -14.20 -5.90 -29.60
CA GLU A 453 -14.09 -7.10 -28.76
C GLU A 453 -12.80 -7.89 -29.07
N ASP A 454 -12.47 -8.07 -30.35
CA ASP A 454 -11.27 -8.82 -30.77
C ASP A 454 -9.98 -8.07 -30.42
N GLU A 455 -9.95 -6.74 -30.58
CA GLU A 455 -8.81 -5.92 -30.18
C GLU A 455 -8.59 -5.97 -28.67
N ARG A 456 -9.67 -5.95 -27.89
CA ARG A 456 -9.59 -6.06 -26.42
C ARG A 456 -8.99 -7.40 -26.02
N TRP A 457 -9.45 -8.52 -26.58
CA TRP A 457 -8.86 -9.82 -26.29
C TRP A 457 -7.40 -9.92 -26.74
N ALA A 458 -7.03 -9.30 -27.86
CA ALA A 458 -5.64 -9.23 -28.29
C ALA A 458 -4.77 -8.49 -27.26
N VAL A 459 -5.21 -7.34 -26.76
CA VAL A 459 -4.50 -6.60 -25.70
C VAL A 459 -4.42 -7.42 -24.41
N VAL A 460 -5.50 -8.08 -23.98
CA VAL A 460 -5.47 -8.97 -22.80
C VAL A 460 -4.43 -10.07 -22.98
N GLU A 461 -4.32 -10.68 -24.17
CA GLU A 461 -3.32 -11.71 -24.45
C GLU A 461 -1.89 -11.15 -24.41
N TYR A 462 -1.67 -9.95 -24.96
CA TYR A 462 -0.38 -9.27 -24.88
C TYR A 462 0.03 -8.98 -23.43
N LEU A 463 -0.91 -8.53 -22.59
CA LEU A 463 -0.64 -8.24 -21.17
C LEU A 463 -0.26 -9.49 -20.36
N LYS A 464 -0.41 -10.72 -20.89
CA LYS A 464 0.16 -11.95 -20.29
C LYS A 464 1.66 -12.07 -20.47
N THR A 465 2.23 -11.37 -21.45
CA THR A 465 3.66 -11.39 -21.78
C THR A 465 4.47 -10.41 -20.93
N LEU A 466 3.78 -9.52 -20.20
CA LEU A 466 4.35 -8.50 -19.31
C LEU A 466 4.30 -8.97 -17.86
#